data_AF-A0A2A7VR95-F1
#
_entry.id   AF-A0A2A7VR95-F1
#
_cell.length_a   1.000
_cell.length_b   1.000
_cell.length_c   1.000
_cell.angle_alpha   90.00
_cell.angle_beta   90.00
_cell.angle_gamma   90.00
#
_symmetry.space_group_name_H-M   'P 1'
#
loop_
_entity.id
_entity.type
_entity.pdbx_description
1 polymer ?
#
loop_
_entity_poly.entity_id
_entity_poly.type
_entity_poly.pdbx_seq_one_letter_code
_entity_poly.pdbx_strand_id
1 'polypeptide(L)' 'MGNKMYDPQKNLYKEIAHYCGVTERYIRMIDQKERTPSMGTAKKIAKYFDMSIDALFFSNKSNLKFFLMSCWFERNKK' A
#
# COMPACT_ATOMS: atom_id res chain seq x y z
N MET A 1 -19.09 18.57 18.26
CA MET A 1 -18.61 17.18 18.08
C MET A 1 -18.08 17.07 16.66
N GLY A 2 -16.76 17.21 16.47
CA GLY A 2 -16.17 17.18 15.13
C GLY A 2 -16.31 15.78 14.55
N ASN A 3 -16.99 15.67 13.41
CA ASN A 3 -17.01 14.47 12.59
C ASN A 3 -15.56 14.03 12.38
N LYS A 4 -15.15 12.91 13.01
CA LYS A 4 -13.88 12.25 12.68
C LYS A 4 -14.03 11.79 11.23
N MET A 5 -13.65 12.64 10.28
CA MET A 5 -13.46 12.24 8.89
C MET A 5 -12.59 10.99 8.92
N TYR A 6 -13.19 9.87 8.55
CA TYR A 6 -12.51 8.59 8.44
C TYR A 6 -11.57 8.74 7.25
N ASP A 7 -10.33 9.17 7.49
CA ASP A 7 -9.32 9.27 6.45
C ASP A 7 -9.00 7.84 6.00
N PRO A 8 -9.47 7.40 4.81
CA PRO A 8 -9.29 6.03 4.37
C PRO A 8 -7.80 5.69 4.22
N GLN A 9 -6.97 6.71 4.00
CA GLN A 9 -5.52 6.58 3.86
C GLN A 9 -4.85 6.16 5.16
N LYS A 10 -5.35 6.67 6.30
CA LYS A 10 -4.83 6.35 7.62
C LYS A 10 -5.09 4.89 8.01
N ASN A 11 -6.15 4.28 7.49
CA ASN A 11 -6.43 2.87 7.74
C ASN A 11 -5.62 1.96 6.81
N LEU A 12 -5.50 2.29 5.52
CA LEU A 12 -4.78 1.47 4.54
C LEU A 12 -3.34 1.16 4.97
N TYR A 13 -2.54 2.18 5.25
CA TYR A 13 -1.13 1.95 5.57
C TYR A 13 -0.96 1.16 6.86
N LYS A 14 -1.86 1.36 7.82
CA LYS A 14 -1.89 0.62 9.08
C LYS A 14 -2.23 -0.85 8.85
N GLU A 15 -3.20 -1.13 8.00
CA GLU A 15 -3.59 -2.50 7.63
C GLU A 15 -2.45 -3.25 6.92
N ILE A 16 -1.85 -2.64 5.91
CA ILE A 16 -0.71 -3.23 5.17
C ILE A 16 0.46 -3.46 6.13
N ALA A 17 0.76 -2.47 6.99
CA ALA A 17 1.84 -2.56 7.96
C ALA A 17 1.64 -3.72 8.94
N HIS A 18 0.43 -3.85 9.49
CA HIS A 18 0.06 -4.97 10.35
C HIS A 18 0.18 -6.32 9.62
N TYR A 19 -0.33 -6.43 8.40
CA TYR A 19 -0.21 -7.64 7.58
C TYR A 19 1.25 -8.02 7.28
N CYS A 20 2.10 -7.01 7.04
CA CYS A 20 3.49 -7.22 6.69
C CYS A 20 4.41 -7.45 7.90
N GLY A 21 3.97 -7.05 9.10
CA GLY A 21 4.79 -7.05 10.31
C GLY A 21 5.83 -5.92 10.32
N VAL A 22 5.46 -4.74 9.79
CA VAL A 22 6.34 -3.57 9.67
C VAL A 22 5.63 -2.31 10.18
N THR A 23 6.28 -1.15 10.14
CA THR A 23 5.67 0.12 10.57
C THR A 23 4.84 0.78 9.47
N GLU A 24 3.80 1.52 9.85
CA GLU A 24 2.99 2.34 8.93
C GLU A 24 3.86 3.31 8.13
N ARG A 25 4.82 3.96 8.81
CA ARG A 25 5.78 4.87 8.19
C ARG A 25 6.55 4.18 7.07
N TYR A 26 7.00 2.94 7.28
CA TYR A 26 7.75 2.21 6.27
C TYR A 26 6.90 1.92 5.03
N ILE A 27 5.64 1.50 5.19
CA ILE A 27 4.71 1.33 4.07
C ILE A 27 4.50 2.66 3.32
N ARG A 28 4.33 3.77 4.04
CA ARG A 28 4.16 5.09 3.43
C ARG A 28 5.40 5.50 2.62
N MET A 29 6.61 5.25 3.13
CA MET A 29 7.85 5.51 2.40
C MET A 29 7.98 4.63 1.14
N ILE A 30 7.53 3.38 1.19
CA ILE A 30 7.45 2.51 0.01
C ILE A 30 6.50 3.12 -1.02
N ASP A 31 5.32 3.54 -0.58
CA ASP A 31 4.30 4.11 -1.46
C ASP A 31 4.74 5.45 -2.07
N GLN A 32 5.51 6.22 -1.31
CA GLN A 32 6.12 7.48 -1.73
C GLN A 32 7.40 7.31 -2.58
N LYS A 33 7.84 6.08 -2.83
CA LYS A 33 9.09 5.74 -3.54
C LYS A 33 10.38 6.18 -2.84
N GLU A 34 10.32 6.48 -1.56
CA GLU A 34 11.48 6.80 -0.73
C GLU A 34 12.25 5.55 -0.29
N ARG A 35 11.59 4.38 -0.31
CA ARG A 35 12.20 3.10 0.06
C ARG A 35 11.76 1.97 -0.85
N THR A 36 12.69 1.10 -1.18
CA THR A 36 12.40 -0.18 -1.81
C THR A 36 12.13 -1.23 -0.71
N PRO A 37 11.02 -1.99 -0.76
CA PRO A 37 10.77 -3.06 0.19
C PRO A 37 11.76 -4.21 0.00
N SER A 38 12.01 -4.98 1.06
CA SER A 38 12.62 -6.30 0.88
C SER A 38 11.72 -7.21 0.06
N MET A 39 12.28 -8.24 -0.58
CA MET A 39 11.48 -9.18 -1.38
C MET A 39 10.38 -9.86 -0.54
N GLY A 40 10.65 -10.16 0.73
CA GLY A 40 9.67 -10.71 1.66
C GLY A 40 8.51 -9.75 1.92
N THR A 41 8.80 -8.46 2.15
CA THR A 41 7.77 -7.44 2.33
C THR A 41 6.98 -7.22 1.04
N ALA A 42 7.66 -7.13 -0.11
CA ALA A 42 7.01 -6.99 -1.42
C ALA A 42 6.00 -8.12 -1.69
N LYS A 43 6.39 -9.38 -1.40
CA LYS A 43 5.51 -10.55 -1.51
C LYS A 43 4.27 -10.45 -0.62
N LYS A 44 4.42 -9.97 0.62
CA LYS A 44 3.29 -9.78 1.54
C LYS A 44 2.35 -8.68 1.08
N ILE A 45 2.89 -7.54 0.62
CA ILE A 45 2.06 -6.44 0.09
C ILE A 45 1.29 -6.91 -1.14
N ALA A 46 1.95 -7.61 -2.07
CA ALA A 46 1.30 -8.17 -3.25
C ALA A 46 0.15 -9.13 -2.87
N LYS A 47 0.38 -10.01 -1.88
CA LYS A 47 -0.65 -10.89 -1.33
C LYS A 47 -1.82 -10.14 -0.67
N TYR A 48 -1.57 -9.01 0.02
CA TYR A 48 -2.64 -8.19 0.59
C TYR A 48 -3.58 -7.62 -0.49
N PHE A 49 -3.06 -7.32 -1.68
CA PHE A 49 -3.84 -6.84 -2.82
C PHE A 49 -4.36 -7.96 -3.73
N ASP A 50 -4.04 -9.22 -3.45
CA ASP A 50 -4.30 -10.37 -4.33
C ASP A 50 -3.72 -10.18 -5.75
N MET A 51 -2.49 -9.66 -5.80
CA MET A 51 -1.75 -9.38 -7.04
C MET A 51 -0.42 -10.14 -7.06
N SER A 52 0.15 -10.34 -8.25
CA SER A 52 1.55 -10.75 -8.37
C SER A 52 2.49 -9.60 -8.00
N ILE A 53 3.72 -9.92 -7.61
CA ILE A 53 4.76 -8.92 -7.30
C ILE A 53 5.02 -8.06 -8.55
N ASP A 54 5.11 -8.70 -9.72
CA ASP A 54 5.34 -8.03 -11.00
C ASP A 54 4.24 -7.03 -11.34
N ALA A 55 2.97 -7.44 -11.19
CA ALA A 55 1.84 -6.55 -11.43
C ALA A 55 1.82 -5.34 -10.49
N LEU A 56 2.23 -5.52 -9.23
CA LEU A 56 2.19 -4.48 -8.22
C LEU A 56 3.40 -3.53 -8.29
N PHE A 57 4.62 -4.06 -8.46
CA PHE A 57 5.86 -3.30 -8.36
C PHE A 57 6.53 -2.99 -9.70
N PHE A 58 6.20 -3.72 -10.77
CA PHE A 58 6.89 -3.62 -12.07
C PHE A 58 5.94 -3.27 -13.22
N SER A 59 4.72 -2.81 -12.92
CA SER A 59 3.79 -2.26 -13.92
C SER A 59 3.97 -0.75 -14.08
N ASN A 60 3.51 -0.17 -15.19
CA ASN A 60 3.53 1.29 -15.37
C ASN A 60 2.80 2.05 -14.24
N LYS A 61 1.80 1.42 -13.60
CA LYS A 61 1.10 1.97 -12.44
C LYS A 61 2.01 2.12 -11.22
N SER A 62 3.01 1.25 -11.09
CA SER A 62 3.97 1.34 -9.99
C SER A 62 4.87 2.56 -10.11
N ASN A 63 4.96 3.26 -11.24
CA ASN A 63 5.74 4.50 -11.34
C ASN A 63 5.10 5.68 -10.60
N LEU A 64 3.83 5.56 -10.21
CA LEU A 64 3.11 6.59 -9.48
C LEU A 64 3.62 6.70 -8.04
N LYS A 65 3.73 7.95 -7.57
CA LYS A 65 3.73 8.22 -6.14
C LYS A 65 2.35 7.85 -5.62
N PHE A 66 2.28 7.04 -4.55
CA PHE A 66 1.05 6.50 -3.99
C PHE A 66 0.37 5.39 -4.82
N PHE A 67 1.16 4.48 -5.41
CA PHE A 67 0.66 3.35 -6.20
C PHE A 67 -0.15 2.34 -5.36
N LEU A 68 0.20 2.09 -4.10
CA LEU A 68 -0.57 1.23 -3.17
C LEU A 68 -1.92 1.86 -2.87
N MET A 69 -1.95 3.18 -2.66
CA MET A 69 -3.20 3.92 -2.50
C MET A 69 -4.09 3.80 -3.75
N SER A 70 -3.49 3.89 -4.93
CA SER A 70 -4.20 3.74 -6.21
C SER A 70 -4.82 2.35 -6.34
N CYS A 71 -4.06 1.29 -6.03
CA CYS A 71 -4.57 -0.08 -6.00
C CYS A 71 -5.71 -0.26 -4.99
N TRP A 72 -5.61 0.38 -3.82
CA TRP A 72 -6.67 0.32 -2.82
C TRP A 72 -7.96 1.02 -3.29
N PHE A 73 -7.86 2.21 -3.88
CA PHE A 73 -9.03 2.89 -4.44
C PHE A 73 -9.70 2.09 -5.55
N GLU A 74 -8.92 1.45 -6.43
CA GLU A 74 -9.46 0.57 -7.48
C GLU A 74 -10.23 -0.62 -6.88
N ARG A 75 -9.71 -1.22 -5.79
CA ARG A 75 -10.35 -2.34 -5.09
C ARG A 75 -11.69 -1.98 -4.44
N ASN A 76 -11.80 -0.79 -3.85
CA ASN A 76 -12.98 -0.36 -3.08
C ASN A 76 -14.01 0.44 -3.92
N LYS A 77 -13.81 0.57 -5.23
CA LYS A 77 -14.76 1.20 -6.16
C LYS A 77 -15.82 0.24 -6.72
N LYS A 78 -15.72 -1.05 -6.43
CA LYS A 78 -16.75 -2.06 -6.69
C LYS A 78 -17.71 -2.13 -5.52
#